data_AF-A0AA36IHV4-F1
#
_entry.id   AF-A0AA36IHV4-F1
#
_cell.length_a   1.000
_cell.length_b   1.000
_cell.length_c   1.000
_cell.angle_alpha   90.00
_cell.angle_beta   90.00
_cell.angle_gamma   90.00
#
_symmetry.space_group_name_H-M   'P 1'
#
loop_
_entity.id
_entity.type
_entity.pdbx_description
1 polymer ?
#
loop_
_entity_poly.entity_id
_entity_poly.type
_entity_poly.pdbx_seq_one_letter_code
_entity_poly.pdbx_strand_id
1 'polypeptide(L)'
;MEEPTPSGPRTLGDCCMWPKEFLQRMTSGEHRREVAANLQSRQKLLVTTSFAGIGTAEIAAAMICRELQTSGHWPADRTCLEVYCSCEIDKACVSVLQAMEGFPCKSQHLFGDVSNVAAPELVTSLAKDLQSLRRQVQAKQQSTTYKAELAKACRNWCRKAASVLDSAELSDAMCCRGCQKQCRRFPGTRERANAVWLEIAGSPCVPFCKGAYGTGLSWLHPVSVPVFIWLHSLKRAQPDMILHENVPDFTPLVFDLVLNAEEQCYSVESVVWSPSAHGLPISRDRRYTLCRRLASFTRKLDFNYDALQQYFFASQVADAHIFFQASADMSRHVERAEQRPCHQARAAANANHETRRTFSLALASAHDLL
;
A
#
# COMPACT_ATOMS: atom_id res chain seq x y z
N MET A 1 21.26 4.67 28.89
CA MET A 1 22.22 4.12 27.92
C MET A 1 21.40 3.70 26.73
N GLU A 2 21.60 4.29 25.56
CA GLU A 2 20.94 3.84 24.33
C GLU A 2 21.42 2.42 24.03
N GLU A 3 20.50 1.48 23.84
CA GLU A 3 20.87 0.14 23.36
C GLU A 3 21.46 0.26 21.95
N PRO A 4 22.58 -0.42 21.66
CA PRO A 4 23.19 -0.36 20.34
C PRO A 4 22.22 -0.87 19.28
N THR A 5 22.12 -0.14 18.16
CA THR A 5 21.28 -0.54 17.02
C THR A 5 21.70 -1.94 16.54
N PRO A 6 20.77 -2.89 16.38
CA PRO A 6 21.10 -4.25 15.99
C PRO A 6 21.75 -4.33 14.61
N SER A 7 22.43 -5.44 14.34
CA SER A 7 22.96 -5.75 13.00
C SER A 7 21.80 -5.92 12.01
N GLY A 8 21.90 -5.29 10.84
CA GLY A 8 21.00 -5.55 9.72
C GLY A 8 21.27 -6.89 9.02
N PRO A 9 20.47 -7.20 8.00
CA PRO A 9 20.53 -8.48 7.28
C PRO A 9 21.86 -8.64 6.53
N ARG A 10 22.35 -9.88 6.44
CA ARG A 10 23.59 -10.24 5.71
C ARG A 10 23.32 -11.01 4.42
N THR A 11 22.17 -11.68 4.37
CA THR A 11 21.72 -12.47 3.22
C THR A 11 20.31 -12.05 2.79
N LEU A 12 19.88 -12.50 1.61
CA LEU A 12 18.50 -12.33 1.18
C LEU A 12 17.50 -13.03 2.13
N GLY A 13 17.88 -14.19 2.68
CA GLY A 13 17.07 -14.90 3.68
C GLY A 13 16.85 -14.07 4.94
N ASP A 14 17.90 -13.40 5.42
CA ASP A 14 17.80 -12.51 6.59
C ASP A 14 16.84 -11.35 6.34
N CYS A 15 16.76 -10.85 5.10
CA CYS A 15 15.83 -9.78 4.74
C CYS A 15 14.36 -10.20 4.94
N CYS A 16 14.06 -11.50 4.91
CA CYS A 16 12.72 -12.03 5.13
C CYS A 16 12.43 -12.40 6.59
N MET A 17 13.43 -12.35 7.47
CA MET A 17 13.28 -12.62 8.91
C MET A 17 12.78 -11.42 9.71
N TRP A 18 12.56 -10.27 9.05
CA TRP A 18 12.09 -9.04 9.67
C TRP A 18 10.82 -9.19 10.55
N PRO A 19 9.82 -10.06 10.25
CA PRO A 19 8.63 -10.17 11.11
C PRO A 19 8.99 -10.70 12.50
N LYS A 20 9.90 -11.68 12.56
CA LYS A 20 10.40 -12.26 13.81
C LYS A 20 11.11 -11.22 14.65
N GLU A 21 12.05 -10.49 14.04
CA GLU A 21 12.80 -9.44 14.73
C GLU A 21 11.88 -8.32 15.22
N PHE A 22 10.94 -7.89 14.38
CA PHE A 22 9.96 -6.88 14.72
C PHE A 22 9.10 -7.31 15.91
N LEU A 23 8.51 -8.51 15.88
CA LEU A 23 7.69 -9.01 16.99
C LEU A 23 8.48 -9.20 18.27
N GLN A 24 9.72 -9.67 18.19
CA GLN A 24 10.60 -9.79 19.35
C GLN A 24 10.79 -8.43 20.03
N ARG A 25 11.13 -7.38 19.25
CA ARG A 25 11.33 -6.02 19.79
C ARG A 25 10.04 -5.41 20.33
N MET A 26 8.91 -5.62 19.65
CA MET A 26 7.60 -5.14 20.12
C MET A 26 7.17 -5.80 21.44
N THR A 27 7.47 -7.09 21.63
CA THR A 27 7.08 -7.85 22.82
C THR A 27 8.06 -7.73 23.98
N SER A 28 9.32 -7.33 23.74
CA SER A 28 10.30 -7.07 24.78
C SER A 28 10.45 -5.59 25.16
N GLY A 29 9.98 -4.67 24.30
CA GLY A 29 10.17 -3.23 24.44
C GLY A 29 9.25 -2.53 25.43
N GLU A 30 9.33 -1.20 25.42
CA GLU A 30 8.58 -0.29 26.31
C GLU A 30 7.06 -0.54 26.27
N HIS A 31 6.54 -0.85 25.08
CA HIS A 31 5.12 -1.02 24.81
C HIS A 31 4.60 -2.47 24.92
N ARG A 32 5.37 -3.37 25.56
CA ARG A 32 5.02 -4.79 25.66
C ARG A 32 3.64 -5.07 26.27
N ARG A 33 3.16 -4.23 27.19
CA ARG A 33 1.86 -4.42 27.87
C ARG A 33 0.71 -4.15 26.91
N GLU A 34 0.80 -3.07 26.14
CA GLU A 34 -0.15 -2.71 25.08
C GLU A 34 -0.18 -3.78 23.99
N VAL A 35 0.99 -4.24 23.55
CA VAL A 35 1.11 -5.33 22.56
C VAL A 35 0.47 -6.61 23.08
N ALA A 36 0.75 -7.01 24.33
CA ALA A 36 0.15 -8.19 24.93
C ALA A 36 -1.37 -8.07 25.04
N ALA A 37 -1.89 -6.91 25.45
CA ALA A 37 -3.34 -6.67 25.53
C ALA A 37 -4.02 -6.76 24.15
N ASN A 38 -3.40 -6.19 23.11
CA ASN A 38 -3.91 -6.27 21.75
C ASN A 38 -3.88 -7.70 21.19
N LEU A 39 -2.83 -8.47 21.47
CA LEU A 39 -2.77 -9.88 21.08
C LEU A 39 -3.82 -10.73 21.83
N GLN A 40 -4.09 -10.40 23.10
CA GLN A 40 -5.12 -11.06 23.90
C GLN A 40 -6.54 -10.76 23.42
N SER A 41 -6.80 -9.60 22.81
CA SER A 41 -8.12 -9.28 22.24
C SER A 41 -8.50 -10.25 21.12
N ARG A 42 -7.50 -10.88 20.48
CA ARG A 42 -7.68 -11.85 19.38
C ARG A 42 -8.57 -11.31 18.27
N GLN A 43 -8.49 -10.01 18.01
CA GLN A 43 -9.11 -9.39 16.85
C GLN A 43 -8.28 -9.73 15.61
N LYS A 44 -8.91 -10.33 14.59
CA LYS A 44 -8.21 -10.61 13.34
C LYS A 44 -7.89 -9.30 12.62
N LEU A 45 -6.83 -9.30 11.83
CA LEU A 45 -6.54 -8.21 10.91
C LEU A 45 -7.33 -8.45 9.62
N LEU A 46 -8.22 -7.52 9.30
CA LEU A 46 -8.95 -7.50 8.03
C LEU A 46 -8.29 -6.47 7.13
N VAL A 47 -7.74 -6.91 6.00
CA VAL A 47 -6.99 -6.05 5.07
C VAL A 47 -7.78 -5.83 3.79
N THR A 48 -7.83 -4.57 3.36
CA THR A 48 -8.18 -4.20 1.99
C THR A 48 -7.03 -3.42 1.38
N THR A 49 -6.79 -3.60 0.08
CA THR A 49 -5.73 -2.86 -0.63
C THR A 49 -6.25 -2.15 -1.87
N SER A 50 -5.83 -0.90 -2.04
CA SER A 50 -6.08 -0.10 -3.24
C SER A 50 -4.77 0.29 -3.89
N PHE A 51 -4.69 0.24 -5.23
CA PHE A 51 -3.42 0.36 -5.95
C PHE A 51 -2.44 -0.71 -5.47
N ALA A 52 -2.92 -1.96 -5.41
CA ALA A 52 -2.26 -3.07 -4.73
C ALA A 52 -0.91 -3.46 -5.39
N GLY A 53 -0.71 -3.11 -6.66
CA GLY A 53 0.43 -3.56 -7.43
C GLY A 53 0.50 -5.08 -7.42
N ILE A 54 1.68 -5.60 -7.09
CA ILE A 54 1.95 -7.04 -7.05
C ILE A 54 1.57 -7.72 -5.72
N GLY A 55 0.89 -7.02 -4.80
CA GLY A 55 0.42 -7.59 -3.53
C GLY A 55 1.45 -7.61 -2.40
N THR A 56 2.43 -6.69 -2.42
CA THR A 56 3.50 -6.65 -1.42
C THR A 56 2.97 -6.44 0.01
N ALA A 57 1.91 -5.65 0.18
CA ALA A 57 1.33 -5.37 1.48
C ALA A 57 0.64 -6.61 2.05
N GLU A 58 -0.08 -7.35 1.21
CA GLU A 58 -0.76 -8.60 1.54
C GLU A 58 0.25 -9.68 1.94
N ILE A 59 1.36 -9.80 1.20
CA ILE A 59 2.46 -10.71 1.54
C ILE A 59 3.07 -10.31 2.89
N ALA A 60 3.39 -9.03 3.11
CA ALA A 60 3.96 -8.56 4.37
C ALA A 60 3.04 -8.83 5.57
N ALA A 61 1.73 -8.61 5.41
CA ALA A 61 0.73 -8.93 6.42
C ALA A 61 0.69 -10.44 6.72
N ALA A 62 0.75 -11.29 5.69
CA ALA A 62 0.78 -12.74 5.85
C ALA A 62 2.06 -13.21 6.56
N MET A 63 3.22 -12.60 6.28
CA MET A 63 4.47 -12.89 6.96
C MET A 63 4.41 -12.58 8.47
N ILE A 64 3.89 -11.42 8.87
CA ILE A 64 3.68 -11.08 10.30
C ILE A 64 2.73 -12.10 10.95
N CYS A 65 1.65 -12.42 10.26
CA CYS A 65 0.62 -13.32 10.74
C CYS A 65 1.12 -14.75 10.95
N ARG A 66 1.91 -15.26 10.00
CA ARG A 66 2.61 -16.53 10.15
C ARG A 66 3.51 -16.50 11.38
N GLU A 67 4.31 -15.45 11.54
CA GLU A 67 5.23 -15.35 12.67
C GLU A 67 4.48 -15.29 14.03
N LEU A 68 3.36 -14.58 14.11
CA LEU A 68 2.50 -14.57 15.29
C LEU A 68 2.02 -15.99 15.66
N GLN A 69 1.67 -16.80 14.67
CA GLN A 69 1.24 -18.18 14.88
C GLN A 69 2.41 -19.10 15.27
N THR A 70 3.55 -19.01 14.57
CA THR A 70 4.71 -19.88 14.84
C THR A 70 5.38 -19.57 16.18
N SER A 71 5.38 -18.31 16.60
CA SER A 71 5.88 -17.89 17.91
C SER A 71 4.88 -18.09 19.06
N GLY A 72 3.70 -18.67 18.79
CA GLY A 72 2.68 -18.98 19.80
C GLY A 72 1.94 -17.76 20.37
N HIS A 73 2.12 -16.59 19.77
CA HIS A 73 1.37 -15.37 20.10
C HIS A 73 -0.07 -15.40 19.56
N TRP A 74 -0.33 -16.24 18.56
CA TRP A 74 -1.65 -16.46 17.98
C TRP A 74 -1.98 -17.95 17.83
N PRO A 75 -3.21 -18.40 18.12
CA PRO A 75 -3.58 -19.81 17.98
C PRO A 75 -3.50 -20.29 16.51
N ALA A 76 -2.83 -21.41 16.26
CA ALA A 76 -2.66 -21.98 14.92
C ALA A 76 -3.98 -22.42 14.26
N ASP A 77 -5.02 -22.71 15.05
CA ASP A 77 -6.36 -23.09 14.60
C ASP A 77 -7.25 -21.88 14.23
N ARG A 78 -6.74 -20.65 14.37
CA ARG A 78 -7.49 -19.41 14.13
C ARG A 78 -6.83 -18.54 13.08
N THR A 79 -7.66 -17.99 12.20
CA THR A 79 -7.27 -16.99 11.20
C THR A 79 -6.92 -15.66 11.87
N CYS A 80 -5.66 -15.25 11.80
CA CYS A 80 -5.19 -13.92 12.22
C CYS A 80 -5.29 -12.86 11.11
N LEU A 81 -5.31 -13.28 9.84
CA LEU A 81 -5.36 -12.41 8.67
C LEU A 81 -6.50 -12.81 7.74
N GLU A 82 -7.25 -11.81 7.31
CA GLU A 82 -8.17 -11.93 6.20
C GLU A 82 -7.90 -10.81 5.21
N VAL A 83 -7.49 -11.15 3.98
CA VAL A 83 -7.41 -10.18 2.89
C VAL A 83 -8.76 -10.15 2.18
N TYR A 84 -9.57 -9.15 2.49
CA TYR A 84 -10.91 -9.02 1.94
C TYR A 84 -10.88 -8.70 0.45
N CYS A 85 -10.14 -7.66 0.05
CA CYS A 85 -10.02 -7.31 -1.34
C CYS A 85 -8.68 -6.68 -1.71
N SER A 86 -8.32 -6.82 -2.98
CA SER A 86 -7.27 -6.05 -3.65
C SER A 86 -7.85 -5.35 -4.87
N CYS A 87 -7.45 -4.10 -5.13
CA CYS A 87 -7.94 -3.29 -6.23
C CYS A 87 -6.78 -2.79 -7.10
N GLU A 88 -6.75 -3.24 -8.35
CA GLU A 88 -5.65 -2.99 -9.28
C GLU A 88 -6.14 -2.91 -10.74
N ILE A 89 -5.62 -1.93 -11.48
CA ILE A 89 -5.96 -1.69 -12.88
C ILE A 89 -4.95 -2.33 -13.83
N ASP A 90 -3.67 -2.37 -13.45
CA ASP A 90 -2.61 -2.92 -14.28
C ASP A 90 -2.78 -4.42 -14.47
N LYS A 91 -2.77 -4.87 -15.73
CA LYS A 91 -3.06 -6.27 -16.07
C LYS A 91 -1.98 -7.23 -15.57
N ALA A 92 -0.72 -6.81 -15.56
CA ALA A 92 0.37 -7.67 -15.09
C ALA A 92 0.27 -7.86 -13.58
N CYS A 93 0.07 -6.77 -12.84
CA CYS A 93 -0.19 -6.81 -11.39
C CYS A 93 -1.44 -7.64 -11.04
N VAL A 94 -2.52 -7.51 -11.80
CA VAL A 94 -3.72 -8.35 -11.62
C VAL A 94 -3.41 -9.83 -11.82
N SER A 95 -2.64 -10.20 -12.85
CA SER A 95 -2.25 -11.60 -13.08
C SER A 95 -1.45 -12.17 -11.92
N VAL A 96 -0.60 -11.35 -11.30
CA VAL A 96 0.12 -11.70 -10.08
C VAL A 96 -0.82 -11.99 -8.93
N LEU A 97 -1.74 -11.07 -8.64
CA LEU A 97 -2.69 -11.21 -7.53
C LEU A 97 -3.59 -12.45 -7.73
N GLN A 98 -3.96 -12.76 -8.97
CA GLN A 98 -4.70 -13.99 -9.30
C GLN A 98 -3.87 -15.26 -9.08
N ALA A 99 -2.56 -15.20 -9.29
CA ALA A 99 -1.66 -16.33 -9.07
C ALA A 99 -1.41 -16.63 -7.59
N MET A 100 -1.84 -15.76 -6.67
CA MET A 100 -1.81 -16.00 -5.21
C MET A 100 -2.90 -16.97 -4.74
N GLU A 101 -3.62 -17.64 -5.64
CA GLU A 101 -4.56 -18.70 -5.29
C GLU A 101 -3.90 -19.78 -4.40
N GLY A 102 -4.52 -20.11 -3.27
CA GLY A 102 -3.99 -21.06 -2.29
C GLY A 102 -3.00 -20.50 -1.26
N PHE A 103 -2.60 -19.22 -1.36
CA PHE A 103 -1.74 -18.59 -0.36
C PHE A 103 -2.54 -17.85 0.73
N PRO A 104 -2.01 -17.72 1.97
CA PRO A 104 -2.66 -16.98 3.05
C PRO A 104 -2.91 -15.49 2.75
N CYS A 105 -2.12 -14.91 1.84
CA CYS A 105 -2.25 -13.51 1.40
C CYS A 105 -3.28 -13.29 0.27
N LYS A 106 -3.98 -14.34 -0.18
CA LYS A 106 -4.95 -14.24 -1.27
C LYS A 106 -6.14 -13.34 -0.88
N SER A 107 -6.43 -12.36 -1.73
CA SER A 107 -7.66 -11.58 -1.62
C SER A 107 -8.92 -12.39 -1.96
N GLN A 108 -9.99 -12.25 -1.18
CA GLN A 108 -11.30 -12.85 -1.51
C GLN A 108 -11.94 -12.19 -2.75
N HIS A 109 -11.70 -10.89 -2.92
CA HIS A 109 -12.21 -10.12 -4.04
C HIS A 109 -11.08 -9.36 -4.74
N LEU A 110 -11.11 -9.39 -6.08
CA LEU A 110 -10.14 -8.68 -6.91
C LEU A 110 -10.89 -7.69 -7.80
N PHE A 111 -10.68 -6.41 -7.56
CA PHE A 111 -11.36 -5.32 -8.26
C PHE A 111 -10.43 -4.64 -9.27
N GLY A 112 -11.04 -3.97 -10.26
CA GLY A 112 -10.34 -3.20 -11.29
C GLY A 112 -9.98 -1.78 -10.85
N ASP A 113 -10.27 -0.79 -11.69
CA ASP A 113 -10.05 0.63 -11.38
C ASP A 113 -10.91 1.07 -10.19
N VAL A 114 -10.28 1.71 -9.19
CA VAL A 114 -10.94 2.30 -8.02
C VAL A 114 -12.02 3.32 -8.39
N SER A 115 -11.95 3.90 -9.59
CA SER A 115 -12.90 4.88 -10.13
C SER A 115 -14.23 4.27 -10.54
N ASN A 116 -14.32 2.94 -10.70
CA ASN A 116 -15.54 2.27 -11.14
C ASN A 116 -16.67 2.31 -10.10
N VAL A 117 -16.42 2.82 -8.90
CA VAL A 117 -17.47 3.13 -7.90
C VAL A 117 -18.21 4.43 -8.23
N ALA A 118 -17.63 5.31 -9.05
CA ALA A 118 -18.24 6.57 -9.43
C ALA A 118 -18.95 6.46 -10.78
N ALA A 119 -19.99 7.27 -11.00
CA ALA A 119 -20.63 7.40 -12.29
C ALA A 119 -19.61 7.87 -13.36
N PRO A 120 -19.59 7.29 -14.58
CA PRO A 120 -18.64 7.66 -15.63
C PRO A 120 -18.65 9.16 -15.98
N GLU A 121 -19.81 9.81 -15.91
CA GLU A 121 -19.99 11.23 -16.16
C GLU A 121 -19.26 12.09 -15.13
N LEU A 122 -19.29 11.67 -13.86
CA LEU A 122 -18.60 12.33 -12.76
C LEU A 122 -17.08 12.22 -12.93
N VAL A 123 -16.57 11.02 -13.23
CA VAL A 123 -15.14 10.80 -13.52
C VAL A 123 -14.68 11.66 -14.69
N THR A 124 -15.48 11.70 -15.76
CA THR A 124 -15.20 12.49 -16.97
C THR A 124 -15.21 13.99 -16.67
N SER A 125 -16.17 14.46 -15.86
CA SER A 125 -16.28 15.87 -15.45
C SER A 125 -15.04 16.31 -14.65
N LEU A 126 -14.66 15.54 -13.63
CA LEU A 126 -13.46 15.78 -12.83
C LEU A 126 -12.20 15.78 -13.70
N ALA A 127 -12.07 14.83 -14.63
CA ALA A 127 -10.93 14.77 -15.54
C ALA A 127 -10.84 16.00 -16.46
N LYS A 128 -11.98 16.51 -16.98
CA LYS A 128 -12.02 17.73 -17.80
C LYS A 128 -11.62 18.97 -17.01
N ASP A 129 -12.12 19.10 -15.79
CA ASP A 129 -11.78 20.21 -14.90
C ASP A 129 -10.28 20.25 -14.58
N LEU A 130 -9.73 19.08 -14.23
CA LEU A 130 -8.31 18.89 -14.00
C LEU A 130 -7.47 19.26 -15.23
N GLN A 131 -7.90 18.79 -16.41
CA GLN A 131 -7.21 19.08 -17.67
C GLN A 131 -7.24 20.58 -18.00
N SER A 132 -8.35 21.26 -17.74
CA SER A 132 -8.49 22.70 -17.93
C SER A 132 -7.50 23.48 -17.04
N LEU A 133 -7.46 23.17 -15.74
CA LEU A 133 -6.52 23.79 -14.80
C LEU A 133 -5.06 23.51 -15.19
N ARG A 134 -4.76 22.27 -15.60
CA ARG A 134 -3.43 21.89 -16.07
C ARG A 134 -2.98 22.72 -17.27
N ARG A 135 -3.84 22.90 -18.28
CA ARG A 135 -3.53 23.72 -19.47
C ARG A 135 -3.25 25.18 -19.10
N GLN A 136 -4.03 25.75 -18.18
CA GLN A 136 -3.83 27.13 -17.71
C GLN A 136 -2.47 27.32 -17.04
N VAL A 137 -2.03 26.35 -16.23
CA VAL A 137 -0.73 26.38 -15.56
C VAL A 137 0.42 26.12 -16.52
N GLN A 138 0.26 25.18 -17.46
CA GLN A 138 1.27 24.85 -18.46
C GLN A 138 1.54 26.02 -19.43
N ALA A 139 0.53 26.82 -19.76
CA ALA A 139 0.72 28.05 -20.54
C ALA A 139 1.67 29.06 -19.87
N LYS A 140 1.90 28.93 -18.56
CA LYS A 140 2.79 29.79 -17.76
C LYS A 140 4.10 29.11 -17.36
N GLN A 141 4.46 27.99 -17.98
CA GLN A 141 5.62 27.17 -17.55
C GLN A 141 6.96 27.92 -17.60
N GLN A 142 7.10 28.90 -18.48
CA GLN A 142 8.30 29.74 -18.61
C GLN A 142 8.29 30.96 -17.66
N SER A 143 7.21 31.17 -16.89
CA SER A 143 7.09 32.30 -15.96
C SER A 143 7.88 32.05 -14.67
N THR A 144 8.49 33.11 -14.13
CA THR A 144 9.10 33.11 -12.78
C THR A 144 8.09 32.77 -11.68
N THR A 145 6.80 32.98 -11.92
CA THR A 145 5.71 32.67 -10.98
C THR A 145 5.15 31.26 -11.10
N TYR A 146 5.67 30.42 -12.00
CA TYR A 146 5.13 29.09 -12.30
C TYR A 146 4.89 28.22 -11.07
N LYS A 147 5.86 28.14 -10.15
CA LYS A 147 5.75 27.31 -8.93
C LYS A 147 4.59 27.76 -8.03
N ALA A 148 4.41 29.07 -7.87
CA ALA A 148 3.32 29.63 -7.07
C ALA A 148 1.95 29.39 -7.72
N GLU A 149 1.87 29.57 -9.04
CA GLU A 149 0.67 29.30 -9.83
C GLU A 149 0.29 27.80 -9.78
N LEU A 150 1.27 26.91 -9.93
CA LEU A 150 1.08 25.46 -9.80
C LEU A 150 0.55 25.08 -8.42
N ALA A 151 1.15 25.60 -7.35
CA ALA A 151 0.70 25.33 -5.99
C ALA A 151 -0.73 25.85 -5.73
N LYS A 152 -1.06 27.05 -6.24
CA LYS A 152 -2.40 27.62 -6.17
C LYS A 152 -3.42 26.77 -6.92
N ALA A 153 -3.11 26.37 -8.15
CA ALA A 153 -3.97 25.51 -8.96
C ALA A 153 -4.16 24.12 -8.34
N CYS A 154 -3.12 23.52 -7.76
CA CYS A 154 -3.24 22.27 -7.00
C CYS A 154 -4.23 22.41 -5.83
N ARG A 155 -4.10 23.47 -5.01
CA ARG A 155 -5.04 23.70 -3.90
C ARG A 155 -6.48 23.90 -4.39
N ASN A 156 -6.66 24.66 -5.46
CA ASN A 156 -7.98 24.89 -6.04
C ASN A 156 -8.59 23.59 -6.58
N TRP A 157 -7.79 22.78 -7.26
CA TRP A 157 -8.21 21.46 -7.72
C TRP A 157 -8.62 20.56 -6.54
N CYS A 158 -7.77 20.44 -5.51
CA CYS A 158 -8.07 19.57 -4.36
C CYS A 158 -9.39 19.95 -3.68
N ARG A 159 -9.63 21.26 -3.44
CA ARG A 159 -10.89 21.73 -2.85
C ARG A 159 -12.09 21.46 -3.74
N LYS A 160 -11.97 21.71 -5.04
CA LYS A 160 -13.05 21.46 -6.01
C LYS A 160 -13.39 19.97 -6.08
N ALA A 161 -12.38 19.12 -6.21
CA ALA A 161 -12.56 17.68 -6.28
C ALA A 161 -13.19 17.12 -5.00
N ALA A 162 -12.74 17.57 -3.82
CA ALA A 162 -13.36 17.22 -2.53
C ALA A 162 -14.83 17.63 -2.48
N SER A 163 -15.14 18.91 -2.75
CA SER A 163 -16.51 19.41 -2.71
C SER A 163 -17.45 18.69 -3.67
N VAL A 164 -17.00 18.36 -4.89
CA VAL A 164 -17.81 17.63 -5.87
C VAL A 164 -18.08 16.19 -5.39
N LEU A 165 -17.09 15.53 -4.78
CA LEU A 165 -17.20 14.13 -4.35
C LEU A 165 -17.92 13.96 -3.00
N ASP A 166 -17.92 14.98 -2.14
CA ASP A 166 -18.70 14.99 -0.90
C ASP A 166 -20.20 14.83 -1.19
N SER A 167 -20.70 15.45 -2.26
CA SER A 167 -22.11 15.36 -2.67
C SER A 167 -22.41 14.23 -3.66
N ALA A 168 -21.41 13.48 -4.11
CA ALA A 168 -21.60 12.46 -5.14
C ALA A 168 -22.20 11.16 -4.56
N GLU A 169 -22.91 10.38 -5.37
CA GLU A 169 -23.20 8.99 -5.03
C GLU A 169 -22.07 8.09 -5.55
N LEU A 170 -21.49 7.28 -4.66
CA LEU A 170 -20.46 6.30 -4.97
C LEU A 170 -21.02 4.93 -4.64
N SER A 171 -20.95 4.00 -5.59
CA SER A 171 -21.39 2.62 -5.43
C SER A 171 -20.49 1.88 -4.43
N ASP A 172 -21.13 1.18 -3.49
CA ASP A 172 -20.43 0.23 -2.61
C ASP A 172 -20.11 -1.10 -3.31
N ALA A 173 -20.64 -1.32 -4.52
CA ALA A 173 -20.43 -2.53 -5.30
C ALA A 173 -19.58 -2.28 -6.56
N MET A 174 -18.73 -3.25 -6.88
CA MET A 174 -17.90 -3.29 -8.08
C MET A 174 -17.89 -4.69 -8.68
N CYS A 175 -17.64 -4.78 -9.99
CA CYS A 175 -17.45 -6.07 -10.65
C CYS A 175 -16.12 -6.71 -10.17
N CYS A 176 -16.24 -7.83 -9.44
CA CYS A 176 -15.12 -8.61 -8.97
C CYS A 176 -14.61 -9.53 -10.08
N ARG A 177 -13.32 -9.44 -10.41
CA ARG A 177 -12.66 -10.31 -11.40
C ARG A 177 -12.54 -11.77 -10.92
N GLY A 178 -12.49 -12.00 -9.61
CA GLY A 178 -12.47 -13.35 -9.05
C GLY A 178 -13.85 -14.00 -9.09
N CYS A 179 -14.90 -13.27 -8.67
CA CYS A 179 -16.25 -13.80 -8.54
C CYS A 179 -17.12 -13.64 -9.82
N GLN A 180 -16.67 -12.83 -10.79
CA GLN A 180 -17.40 -12.49 -12.02
C GLN A 180 -18.81 -11.93 -11.77
N LYS A 181 -18.99 -11.19 -10.67
CA LYS A 181 -20.26 -10.57 -10.26
C LYS A 181 -20.03 -9.24 -9.55
N GLN A 182 -21.11 -8.49 -9.32
CA GLN A 182 -21.09 -7.31 -8.46
C GLN A 182 -20.90 -7.74 -7.00
N CYS A 183 -19.75 -7.42 -6.41
CA CYS A 183 -19.44 -7.67 -5.00
C CYS A 183 -19.27 -6.33 -4.28
N ARG A 184 -19.47 -6.32 -2.96
CA ARG A 184 -19.15 -5.15 -2.14
C ARG A 184 -17.65 -4.89 -2.17
N ARG A 185 -17.25 -3.64 -2.38
CA ARG A 185 -15.85 -3.21 -2.40
C ARG A 185 -15.22 -3.36 -1.03
N PHE A 186 -15.94 -2.99 0.02
CA PHE A 186 -15.46 -2.96 1.39
C PHE A 186 -16.24 -3.94 2.28
N PRO A 187 -15.61 -4.43 3.37
CA PRO A 187 -16.24 -5.36 4.29
C PRO A 187 -17.44 -4.72 5.00
N GLY A 188 -18.52 -5.49 5.14
CA GLY A 188 -19.69 -5.09 5.90
C GLY A 188 -19.55 -5.37 7.40
N THR A 189 -20.62 -5.13 8.14
CA THR A 189 -20.67 -5.33 9.60
C THR A 189 -20.30 -6.76 10.02
N ARG A 190 -20.68 -7.77 9.21
CA ARG A 190 -20.42 -9.18 9.50
C ARG A 190 -18.94 -9.50 9.39
N GLU A 191 -18.29 -9.07 8.32
CA GLU A 191 -16.86 -9.35 8.08
C GLU A 191 -15.97 -8.61 9.09
N ARG A 192 -16.41 -7.42 9.51
CA ARG A 192 -15.76 -6.58 10.53
C ARG A 192 -15.98 -7.08 11.97
N ALA A 193 -16.85 -8.06 12.19
CA ALA A 193 -17.10 -8.58 13.53
C ALA A 193 -15.80 -9.19 14.09
N ASN A 194 -15.37 -8.68 15.26
CA ASN A 194 -14.11 -9.06 15.91
C ASN A 194 -12.86 -8.89 15.01
N ALA A 195 -12.82 -7.83 14.21
CA ALA A 195 -11.68 -7.50 13.36
C ALA A 195 -11.26 -6.04 13.51
N VAL A 196 -9.96 -5.78 13.31
CA VAL A 196 -9.46 -4.43 13.03
C VAL A 196 -9.30 -4.31 11.52
N TRP A 197 -9.97 -3.34 10.91
CA TRP A 197 -9.90 -3.13 9.47
C TRP A 197 -8.81 -2.11 9.10
N LEU A 198 -7.81 -2.58 8.35
CA LEU A 198 -6.73 -1.81 7.77
C LEU A 198 -6.88 -1.72 6.23
N GLU A 199 -7.01 -0.50 5.72
CA GLU A 199 -6.83 -0.20 4.29
C GLU A 199 -5.35 0.14 4.03
N ILE A 200 -4.74 -0.48 3.01
CA ILE A 200 -3.37 -0.19 2.59
C ILE A 200 -3.34 0.27 1.14
N ALA A 201 -2.58 1.32 0.82
CA ALA A 201 -2.49 1.82 -0.55
C ALA A 201 -1.12 2.39 -0.92
N GLY A 202 -0.67 2.12 -2.14
CA GLY A 202 0.48 2.75 -2.78
C GLY A 202 0.07 3.49 -4.04
N SER A 203 -0.49 4.69 -3.90
CA SER A 203 -1.05 5.40 -5.07
C SER A 203 0.05 5.88 -6.04
N PRO A 204 -0.25 6.03 -7.35
CA PRO A 204 0.74 6.41 -8.35
C PRO A 204 1.55 7.65 -7.98
N CYS A 205 2.88 7.51 -7.90
CA CYS A 205 3.79 8.53 -7.40
C CYS A 205 4.43 9.42 -8.48
N VAL A 206 4.27 9.07 -9.76
CA VAL A 206 4.73 9.83 -10.94
C VAL A 206 4.42 11.35 -10.87
N PRO A 207 3.28 11.81 -10.33
CA PRO A 207 3.01 13.25 -10.23
C PRO A 207 3.93 14.01 -9.28
N PHE A 208 4.40 13.33 -8.23
CA PHE A 208 5.13 13.90 -7.12
C PHE A 208 6.64 13.70 -7.26
N CYS A 209 7.06 12.83 -8.19
CA CYS A 209 8.47 12.67 -8.55
C CYS A 209 8.96 13.87 -9.38
N LYS A 210 10.21 14.28 -9.15
CA LYS A 210 10.95 15.24 -9.97
C LYS A 210 11.89 14.49 -10.92
N GLY A 211 12.26 15.13 -12.04
CA GLY A 211 13.27 14.60 -12.97
C GLY A 211 12.73 13.59 -13.99
N ALA A 212 13.60 12.72 -14.50
CA ALA A 212 13.35 11.90 -15.70
C ALA A 212 12.14 10.96 -15.61
N TYR A 213 11.74 10.57 -14.40
CA TYR A 213 10.67 9.59 -14.16
C TYR A 213 9.38 10.21 -13.62
N GLY A 214 9.35 11.54 -13.45
CA GLY A 214 8.24 12.24 -12.82
C GLY A 214 7.70 13.38 -13.68
N THR A 215 6.44 13.72 -13.48
CA THR A 215 5.85 14.87 -14.19
C THR A 215 5.98 16.18 -13.40
N GLY A 216 6.23 16.11 -12.10
CA GLY A 216 6.24 17.28 -11.21
C GLY A 216 4.92 18.04 -11.15
N LEU A 217 3.82 17.48 -11.69
CA LEU A 217 2.51 18.14 -11.75
C LEU A 217 1.74 18.05 -10.44
N SER A 218 2.22 17.26 -9.47
CA SER A 218 1.55 17.04 -8.19
C SER A 218 0.08 16.68 -8.40
N TRP A 219 -0.84 17.30 -7.67
CA TRP A 219 -2.27 17.03 -7.76
C TRP A 219 -2.93 17.41 -9.10
N LEU A 220 -2.23 18.12 -10.01
CA LEU A 220 -2.73 18.41 -11.37
C LEU A 220 -2.51 17.28 -12.39
N HIS A 221 -2.07 16.11 -11.94
CA HIS A 221 -1.90 14.93 -12.79
C HIS A 221 -3.19 14.07 -12.86
N PRO A 222 -3.53 13.43 -14.00
CA PRO A 222 -4.76 12.63 -14.15
C PRO A 222 -5.04 11.60 -13.06
N VAL A 223 -3.99 11.04 -12.45
CA VAL A 223 -4.11 10.07 -11.34
C VAL A 223 -4.67 10.67 -10.05
N SER A 224 -4.81 12.00 -9.95
CA SER A 224 -5.47 12.61 -8.79
C SER A 224 -6.96 12.27 -8.74
N VAL A 225 -7.64 12.10 -9.89
CA VAL A 225 -9.07 11.72 -9.93
C VAL A 225 -9.32 10.38 -9.22
N PRO A 226 -8.69 9.25 -9.59
CA PRO A 226 -8.89 7.98 -8.89
C PRO A 226 -8.50 8.04 -7.41
N VAL A 227 -7.47 8.80 -7.04
CA VAL A 227 -7.05 8.97 -5.63
C VAL A 227 -8.13 9.68 -4.82
N PHE A 228 -8.73 10.74 -5.36
CA PHE A 228 -9.83 11.44 -4.70
C PHE A 228 -11.08 10.58 -4.58
N ILE A 229 -11.44 9.83 -5.62
CA ILE A 229 -12.57 8.89 -5.56
C ILE A 229 -12.32 7.83 -4.47
N TRP A 230 -11.12 7.24 -4.44
CA TRP A 230 -10.71 6.30 -3.40
C TRP A 230 -10.83 6.88 -1.99
N LEU A 231 -10.30 8.08 -1.73
CA LEU A 231 -10.40 8.72 -0.41
C LEU A 231 -11.86 8.96 0.03
N HIS A 232 -12.74 9.36 -0.89
CA HIS A 232 -14.16 9.55 -0.56
C HIS A 232 -14.89 8.22 -0.35
N SER A 233 -14.49 7.16 -1.05
CA SER A 233 -14.96 5.80 -0.76
C SER A 233 -14.55 5.37 0.66
N LEU A 234 -13.33 5.68 1.11
CA LEU A 234 -12.88 5.41 2.48
C LEU A 234 -13.57 6.29 3.53
N LYS A 235 -13.82 7.57 3.22
CA LYS A 235 -14.58 8.49 4.10
C LYS A 235 -15.94 7.86 4.47
N ARG A 236 -16.61 7.22 3.52
CA ARG A 236 -17.90 6.53 3.73
C ARG A 236 -17.77 5.20 4.45
N ALA A 237 -16.81 4.38 4.04
CA ALA A 237 -16.69 3.02 4.56
C ALA A 237 -16.07 2.98 5.97
N GLN A 238 -15.28 3.99 6.31
CA GLN A 238 -14.68 4.23 7.61
C GLN A 238 -13.86 3.03 8.16
N PRO A 239 -12.74 2.69 7.50
CA PRO A 239 -11.77 1.74 8.06
C PRO A 239 -11.25 2.20 9.41
N ASP A 240 -10.75 1.26 10.22
CA ASP A 240 -10.15 1.62 11.51
C ASP A 240 -8.80 2.32 11.27
N MET A 241 -8.02 1.83 10.30
CA MET A 241 -6.73 2.39 9.92
C MET A 241 -6.58 2.49 8.40
N ILE A 242 -5.85 3.51 7.95
CA ILE A 242 -5.42 3.67 6.55
C ILE A 242 -3.90 3.86 6.56
N LEU A 243 -3.18 2.97 5.88
CA LEU A 243 -1.74 3.13 5.64
C LEU A 243 -1.51 3.44 4.16
N HIS A 244 -0.92 4.59 3.89
CA HIS A 244 -0.59 5.03 2.54
C HIS A 244 0.91 5.20 2.35
N GLU A 245 1.45 4.66 1.27
CA GLU A 245 2.83 4.85 0.84
C GLU A 245 2.90 5.75 -0.40
N ASN A 246 3.92 6.62 -0.42
CA ASN A 246 4.28 7.39 -1.59
C ASN A 246 5.73 7.89 -1.54
N VAL A 247 6.15 8.67 -2.53
CA VAL A 247 7.45 9.36 -2.51
C VAL A 247 7.48 10.52 -1.50
N PRO A 248 8.66 10.96 -1.02
CA PRO A 248 8.78 11.98 0.03
C PRO A 248 8.08 13.32 -0.28
N ASP A 249 8.09 13.73 -1.55
CA ASP A 249 7.47 14.96 -2.05
C ASP A 249 5.92 14.91 -2.10
N PHE A 250 5.30 13.76 -1.83
CA PHE A 250 3.86 13.64 -1.69
C PHE A 250 3.35 14.47 -0.50
N THR A 251 2.22 15.14 -0.67
CA THR A 251 1.62 15.99 0.38
C THR A 251 0.45 15.28 1.07
N PRO A 252 0.58 14.87 2.35
CA PRO A 252 -0.46 14.13 3.06
C PRO A 252 -1.68 14.99 3.47
N LEU A 253 -1.62 16.31 3.30
CA LEU A 253 -2.72 17.24 3.64
C LEU A 253 -4.05 16.90 2.94
N VAL A 254 -4.02 16.14 1.84
CA VAL A 254 -5.26 15.69 1.17
C VAL A 254 -6.07 14.72 2.05
N PHE A 255 -5.41 13.94 2.91
CA PHE A 255 -6.10 13.03 3.83
C PHE A 255 -6.92 13.82 4.83
N ASP A 256 -6.33 14.84 5.44
CA ASP A 256 -7.03 15.72 6.38
C ASP A 256 -8.18 16.49 5.68
N LEU A 257 -7.90 17.05 4.48
CA LEU A 257 -8.90 17.75 3.67
C LEU A 257 -10.16 16.91 3.39
N VAL A 258 -10.01 15.60 3.15
CA VAL A 258 -11.12 14.73 2.76
C VAL A 258 -11.72 14.02 3.99
N LEU A 259 -10.89 13.35 4.78
CA LEU A 259 -11.34 12.49 5.88
C LEU A 259 -11.82 13.28 7.10
N ASN A 260 -11.40 14.53 7.26
CA ASN A 260 -11.74 15.39 8.40
C ASN A 260 -12.50 16.67 7.98
N ALA A 261 -13.13 16.68 6.79
CA ALA A 261 -13.76 17.89 6.23
C ALA A 261 -14.92 18.45 7.10
N GLU A 262 -15.75 17.56 7.64
CA GLU A 262 -16.98 17.91 8.39
C GLU A 262 -16.77 17.78 9.90
N GLU A 263 -16.10 16.72 10.31
CA GLU A 263 -15.76 16.43 11.70
C GLU A 263 -14.39 15.78 11.75
N GLN A 264 -13.71 15.88 12.89
CA GLN A 264 -12.42 15.22 13.06
C GLN A 264 -12.65 13.72 13.30
N CYS A 265 -12.62 12.92 12.22
CA CYS A 265 -12.80 11.46 12.27
C CYS A 265 -11.48 10.70 12.47
N TYR A 266 -10.38 11.21 11.91
CA TYR A 266 -9.08 10.54 11.86
C TYR A 266 -7.96 11.42 12.39
N SER A 267 -7.00 10.83 13.12
CA SER A 267 -5.67 11.43 13.24
C SER A 267 -4.82 11.05 12.03
N VAL A 268 -4.10 12.02 11.45
CA VAL A 268 -3.22 11.84 10.28
C VAL A 268 -1.77 12.09 10.70
N GLU A 269 -0.94 11.06 10.63
CA GLU A 269 0.48 11.09 10.97
C GLU A 269 1.30 10.70 9.74
N SER A 270 2.47 11.29 9.53
CA SER A 270 3.30 10.98 8.37
C SER A 270 4.80 11.02 8.69
N VAL A 271 5.52 10.04 8.19
CA VAL A 271 6.97 9.87 8.38
C VAL A 271 7.63 9.53 7.04
N VAL A 272 8.86 10.00 6.85
CA VAL A 272 9.69 9.62 5.71
C VAL A 272 10.87 8.82 6.23
N TRP A 273 11.13 7.69 5.60
CA TRP A 273 12.29 6.85 5.88
C TRP A 273 12.59 5.94 4.70
N SER A 274 13.77 5.33 4.71
CA SER A 274 14.29 4.48 3.65
C SER A 274 14.49 3.06 4.16
N PRO A 275 14.39 2.03 3.30
CA PRO A 275 14.86 0.68 3.62
C PRO A 275 16.27 0.64 4.23
N SER A 276 17.14 1.62 3.91
CA SER A 276 18.46 1.76 4.54
C SER A 276 18.43 1.99 6.05
N ALA A 277 17.36 2.55 6.60
CA ALA A 277 17.17 2.62 8.05
C ALA A 277 17.01 1.24 8.70
N HIS A 278 16.61 0.23 7.94
CA HIS A 278 16.55 -1.18 8.35
C HIS A 278 17.83 -1.97 8.03
N GLY A 279 18.91 -1.26 7.67
CA GLY A 279 20.17 -1.90 7.30
C GLY A 279 20.16 -2.55 5.90
N LEU A 280 19.16 -2.26 5.05
CA LEU A 280 19.16 -2.71 3.66
C LEU A 280 19.99 -1.75 2.78
N PRO A 281 20.79 -2.24 1.83
CA PRO A 281 21.59 -1.41 0.93
C PRO A 281 20.74 -0.79 -0.21
N ILE A 282 19.60 -0.21 0.14
CA ILE A 282 18.64 0.43 -0.77
C ILE A 282 18.40 1.84 -0.27
N SER A 283 18.85 2.83 -1.05
CA SER A 283 18.53 4.24 -0.85
C SER A 283 17.23 4.59 -1.56
N ARG A 284 16.09 4.39 -0.88
CA ARG A 284 14.77 4.61 -1.46
C ARG A 284 13.84 5.20 -0.40
N ASP A 285 13.99 6.49 -0.15
CA ASP A 285 13.10 7.22 0.75
C ASP A 285 11.65 7.11 0.32
N ARG A 286 10.78 6.82 1.27
CA ARG A 286 9.33 6.76 1.09
C ARG A 286 8.62 7.42 2.25
N ARG A 287 7.54 8.13 1.91
CA ARG A 287 6.59 8.69 2.85
C ARG A 287 5.55 7.64 3.16
N TYR A 288 5.35 7.38 4.44
CA TYR A 288 4.25 6.58 4.95
C TYR A 288 3.31 7.52 5.71
N THR A 289 2.03 7.45 5.42
CA THR A 289 0.98 8.24 6.06
C THR A 289 0.01 7.28 6.73
N LEU A 290 -0.12 7.39 8.03
CA LEU A 290 -1.04 6.59 8.84
C LEU A 290 -2.23 7.47 9.25
N CYS A 291 -3.43 7.07 8.83
CA CYS A 291 -4.67 7.65 9.34
C CYS A 291 -5.32 6.66 10.31
N ARG A 292 -5.64 7.08 11.53
CA ARG A 292 -6.32 6.24 12.52
C ARG A 292 -7.65 6.84 12.92
N ARG A 293 -8.71 6.05 12.85
CA ARG A 293 -10.04 6.47 13.27
C ARG A 293 -10.04 6.73 14.77
N LEU A 294 -10.42 7.93 15.19
CA LEU A 294 -10.34 8.35 16.59
C LEU A 294 -11.24 7.50 17.50
N ALA A 295 -12.38 7.06 17.01
CA ALA A 295 -13.32 6.20 17.76
C ALA A 295 -12.81 4.76 17.97
N SER A 296 -11.86 4.29 17.17
CA SER A 296 -11.41 2.88 17.18
C SER A 296 -10.26 2.61 18.15
N PHE A 297 -9.51 3.64 18.58
CA PHE A 297 -8.28 3.46 19.36
C PHE A 297 -8.21 4.41 20.57
N THR A 298 -8.16 3.84 21.78
CA THR A 298 -8.00 4.58 23.04
C THR A 298 -6.53 4.85 23.39
N ARG A 299 -5.60 4.03 22.90
CA ARG A 299 -4.16 4.20 23.06
C ARG A 299 -3.47 4.19 21.69
N LYS A 300 -2.48 5.05 21.51
CA LYS A 300 -1.75 5.21 20.26
C LYS A 300 -0.26 4.99 20.53
N LEU A 301 0.36 4.09 19.77
CA LEU A 301 1.81 4.13 19.56
C LEU A 301 2.10 5.32 18.66
N ASP A 302 3.10 6.12 18.95
CA ASP A 302 3.44 7.24 18.09
C ASP A 302 3.89 6.74 16.70
N PHE A 303 3.43 7.40 15.64
CA PHE A 303 3.87 7.10 14.27
C PHE A 303 4.82 8.18 13.77
N ASN A 304 6.00 8.21 14.38
CA ASN A 304 7.10 9.10 14.03
C ASN A 304 8.41 8.32 13.89
N TYR A 305 9.45 9.00 13.43
CA TYR A 305 10.74 8.38 13.14
C TYR A 305 11.38 7.74 14.38
N ASP A 306 11.36 8.45 15.52
CA ASP A 306 11.98 8.01 16.76
C ASP A 306 11.30 6.75 17.33
N ALA A 307 9.96 6.72 17.28
CA ALA A 307 9.19 5.55 17.69
C ALA A 307 9.46 4.34 16.77
N LEU A 308 9.50 4.55 15.46
CA LEU A 308 9.79 3.47 14.51
C LEU A 308 11.22 2.96 14.61
N GLN A 309 12.18 3.83 14.93
CA GLN A 309 13.58 3.47 15.09
C GLN A 309 13.78 2.35 16.11
N GLN A 310 13.04 2.39 17.22
CA GLN A 310 13.15 1.39 18.28
C GLN A 310 12.76 -0.02 17.82
N TYR A 311 11.86 -0.13 16.84
CA TYR A 311 11.31 -1.42 16.41
C TYR A 311 11.87 -1.94 15.10
N PHE A 312 12.27 -1.05 14.21
CA PHE A 312 12.54 -1.42 12.83
C PHE A 312 13.99 -1.23 12.42
N PHE A 313 14.75 -0.34 13.09
CA PHE A 313 16.03 0.08 12.54
C PHE A 313 17.13 -0.93 12.84
N ALA A 314 18.05 -1.02 11.91
CA ALA A 314 19.22 -1.88 12.01
C ALA A 314 20.40 -1.21 11.30
N SER A 315 21.61 -1.52 11.75
CA SER A 315 22.84 -1.07 11.08
C SER A 315 23.00 -1.76 9.74
N GLN A 316 23.41 -1.03 8.71
CA GLN A 316 23.69 -1.63 7.41
C GLN A 316 25.01 -2.42 7.48
N VAL A 317 24.92 -3.74 7.28
CA VAL A 317 26.09 -4.64 7.27
C VAL A 317 26.35 -5.21 5.88
N ALA A 318 25.30 -5.37 5.07
CA ALA A 318 25.41 -5.86 3.71
C ALA A 318 25.46 -4.74 2.67
N ASP A 319 25.96 -5.09 1.48
CA ASP A 319 25.93 -4.26 0.29
C ASP A 319 24.97 -4.83 -0.77
N ALA A 320 24.90 -4.20 -1.94
CA ALA A 320 23.96 -4.58 -2.99
C ALA A 320 24.11 -6.04 -3.49
N HIS A 321 25.21 -6.74 -3.18
CA HIS A 321 25.43 -8.13 -3.59
C HIS A 321 24.37 -9.09 -3.04
N ILE A 322 23.69 -8.78 -1.93
CA ILE A 322 22.63 -9.63 -1.37
C ILE A 322 21.48 -9.88 -2.34
N PHE A 323 21.21 -8.96 -3.26
CA PHE A 323 20.14 -9.12 -4.26
C PHE A 323 20.54 -10.02 -5.42
N PHE A 324 21.84 -10.29 -5.59
CA PHE A 324 22.38 -11.17 -6.63
C PHE A 324 22.65 -12.59 -6.11
N GLN A 325 22.41 -12.86 -4.82
CA GLN A 325 22.56 -14.18 -4.18
C GLN A 325 21.31 -15.08 -4.32
N ALA A 326 20.31 -14.66 -5.11
CA ALA A 326 19.15 -15.49 -5.46
C ALA A 326 19.61 -16.88 -5.95
N SER A 327 19.12 -17.95 -5.32
CA SER A 327 19.68 -19.29 -5.48
C SER A 327 19.56 -19.84 -6.92
N ALA A 328 20.43 -20.79 -7.28
CA ALA A 328 20.33 -21.51 -8.55
C ALA A 328 18.99 -22.27 -8.70
N ASP A 329 18.30 -22.57 -7.60
CA ASP A 329 16.98 -23.22 -7.61
C ASP A 329 15.84 -22.23 -7.90
N MET A 330 15.95 -20.99 -7.43
CA MET A 330 15.07 -19.89 -7.84
C MET A 330 15.17 -19.63 -9.36
N SER A 331 16.38 -19.70 -9.92
CA SER A 331 16.59 -19.57 -11.38
C SER A 331 15.89 -20.69 -12.18
N ARG A 332 15.91 -21.93 -11.68
CA ARG A 332 15.22 -23.08 -12.32
C ARG A 332 13.69 -22.99 -12.25
N HIS A 333 13.13 -22.39 -11.20
CA HIS A 333 11.68 -22.17 -11.09
C HIS A 333 11.19 -21.10 -12.08
N VAL A 334 12.00 -20.06 -12.32
CA VAL A 334 11.74 -19.06 -13.37
C VAL A 334 11.79 -19.71 -14.76
N GLU A 335 12.81 -20.51 -15.04
CA GLU A 335 12.91 -21.23 -16.33
C GLU A 335 11.73 -22.19 -16.56
N ARG A 336 11.26 -22.91 -15.53
CA ARG A 336 10.07 -23.77 -15.63
C ARG A 336 8.77 -22.99 -15.83
N ALA A 337 8.64 -21.80 -15.24
CA ALA A 337 7.49 -20.92 -15.44
C ALA A 337 7.47 -20.33 -16.87
N GLU A 338 8.64 -20.04 -17.44
CA GLU A 338 8.81 -19.62 -18.84
C GLU A 338 8.55 -20.75 -19.84
N GLN A 339 8.78 -22.01 -19.46
CA GLN A 339 8.57 -23.20 -20.30
C GLN A 339 7.14 -23.75 -20.32
N ARG A 340 6.22 -23.26 -19.47
CA ARG A 340 4.80 -23.63 -19.56
C ARG A 340 4.18 -23.00 -20.81
N PRO A 341 3.74 -23.78 -21.81
CA PRO A 341 3.06 -23.23 -22.97
C PRO A 341 1.69 -22.72 -22.52
N CYS A 342 1.58 -21.41 -22.29
CA CYS A 342 0.27 -20.76 -22.30
C CYS A 342 -0.22 -20.77 -23.76
N HIS A 343 -1.14 -21.67 -24.06
CA HIS A 343 -1.73 -21.87 -25.40
C HIS A 343 -2.50 -20.66 -25.96
N GLN A 344 -2.38 -19.46 -25.38
CA GLN A 344 -3.12 -18.26 -25.83
C GLN A 344 -2.29 -16.97 -25.97
N ALA A 345 -0.95 -16.98 -25.84
CA ALA A 345 -0.20 -15.71 -25.78
C ALA A 345 0.93 -15.55 -26.81
N ARG A 346 0.78 -16.07 -28.04
CA ARG A 346 1.80 -15.92 -29.10
C ARG A 346 1.78 -14.59 -29.85
N ALA A 347 0.98 -13.60 -29.44
CA ALA A 347 0.83 -12.34 -30.18
C ALA A 347 1.30 -11.05 -29.46
N ALA A 348 1.90 -11.13 -28.26
CA ALA A 348 2.28 -9.91 -27.52
C ALA A 348 3.62 -9.99 -26.75
N ALA A 349 4.55 -10.84 -27.18
CA ALA A 349 5.85 -10.96 -26.53
C ALA A 349 6.91 -10.17 -27.31
N ASN A 350 7.20 -8.94 -26.85
CA ASN A 350 8.53 -8.31 -26.99
C ASN A 350 8.73 -7.03 -26.14
N ALA A 351 8.02 -6.85 -25.02
CA ALA A 351 8.20 -5.65 -24.19
C ALA A 351 8.22 -5.89 -22.66
N ASN A 352 8.31 -7.12 -22.16
CA ASN A 352 8.16 -7.36 -20.71
C ASN A 352 8.94 -8.58 -20.16
N HIS A 353 10.12 -8.86 -20.71
CA HIS A 353 10.92 -10.03 -20.32
C HIS A 353 11.64 -9.84 -18.97
N GLU A 354 12.10 -8.64 -18.64
CA GLU A 354 12.79 -8.37 -17.36
C GLU A 354 11.83 -8.29 -16.16
N THR A 355 10.66 -7.67 -16.35
CA THR A 355 9.64 -7.55 -15.29
C THR A 355 9.12 -8.92 -14.82
N ARG A 356 9.01 -9.89 -15.73
CA ARG A 356 8.62 -11.27 -15.40
C ARG A 356 9.71 -12.01 -14.63
N ARG A 357 10.98 -11.83 -15.01
CA ARG A 357 12.13 -12.52 -14.42
C ARG A 357 12.36 -12.13 -12.96
N THR A 358 12.37 -10.84 -12.65
CA THR A 358 12.53 -10.33 -11.27
C THR A 358 11.37 -10.77 -10.37
N PHE A 359 10.18 -10.92 -10.94
CA PHE A 359 8.97 -11.23 -10.19
C PHE A 359 8.82 -12.72 -9.84
N SER A 360 9.18 -13.64 -10.75
CA SER A 360 9.24 -15.08 -10.45
C SER A 360 10.24 -15.41 -9.34
N LEU A 361 11.32 -14.65 -9.21
CA LEU A 361 12.29 -14.78 -8.10
C LEU A 361 11.65 -14.38 -6.76
N ALA A 362 10.90 -13.27 -6.69
CA ALA A 362 10.24 -12.84 -5.45
C ALA A 362 9.14 -13.81 -4.98
N LEU A 363 8.36 -14.37 -5.91
CA LEU A 363 7.34 -15.38 -5.59
C LEU A 363 7.94 -16.73 -5.18
N ALA A 364 9.04 -17.17 -5.79
CA ALA A 364 9.72 -18.40 -5.41
C ALA A 364 10.35 -18.28 -4.02
N SER A 365 11.02 -17.16 -3.71
CA SER A 365 11.49 -16.88 -2.34
C SER A 365 10.34 -16.82 -1.35
N ALA A 366 9.22 -16.20 -1.70
CA ALA A 366 8.04 -16.16 -0.85
C ALA A 366 7.44 -17.56 -0.65
N HIS A 367 7.49 -18.46 -1.64
CA HIS A 367 6.98 -19.82 -1.52
C HIS A 367 7.84 -20.72 -0.61
N ASP A 368 9.16 -20.52 -0.58
CA ASP A 368 10.02 -21.24 0.38
C ASP A 368 9.92 -20.65 1.81
N LEU A 369 9.33 -19.45 1.94
CA LEU A 369 9.16 -18.68 3.17
C LEU A 369 7.69 -18.51 3.62
N LEU A 370 6.71 -19.06 2.89
CA LEU A 370 5.27 -19.17 3.20
C LEU A 370 4.91 -20.65 3.22
#